data_AF-A0A8T3ZWP7-F1
#
_entry.id   AF-A0A8T3ZWP7-F1
#
_cell.length_a   1.000
_cell.length_b   1.000
_cell.length_c   1.000
_cell.angle_alpha   90.00
_cell.angle_beta   90.00
_cell.angle_gamma   90.00
#
_symmetry.space_group_name_H-M   'P 1'
#
loop_
_entity.id
_entity.type
_entity.pdbx_description
1 polymer ?
#
loop_
_entity_poly.entity_id
_entity_poly.type
_entity_poly.pdbx_seq_one_letter_code
_entity_poly.pdbx_strand_id
1 'polypeptide(L)'
;MPNNERVEEIREYVTEEPYTQRRIFYSVAVIVILLFGGAVVFHSLEKWTWIDSFYFATVSLTTVGYGDIVPQHEITRLFLIFYLLFGVATVLYALSNVARYYLEKRERQFERNIRRVVTLGNKMSTLGEKVSRIRIPHPPTMRGHGGKK
;
A
#
# COMPACT_ATOMS: atom_id res chain seq x y z
N MET A 1 -25.50 -13.25 9.69
CA MET A 1 -24.13 -13.41 9.16
C MET A 1 -24.00 -12.51 7.93
N PRO A 2 -22.95 -11.70 7.75
CA PRO A 2 -22.79 -10.91 6.53
C PRO A 2 -22.65 -11.87 5.34
N ASN A 3 -23.48 -11.67 4.31
CA ASN A 3 -23.54 -12.49 3.10
C ASN A 3 -22.17 -12.50 2.40
N ASN A 4 -21.67 -13.70 2.11
CA ASN A 4 -20.39 -13.99 1.45
C ASN A 4 -20.25 -13.30 0.08
N GLU A 5 -21.35 -13.03 -0.60
CA GLU A 5 -21.40 -12.25 -1.86
C GLU A 5 -20.89 -10.81 -1.69
N ARG A 6 -21.21 -10.14 -0.56
CA ARG A 6 -20.69 -8.77 -0.29
C ARG A 6 -19.20 -8.79 0.01
N VAL A 7 -18.70 -9.89 0.57
CA VAL A 7 -17.27 -10.06 0.87
C VAL A 7 -16.49 -10.32 -0.41
N GLU A 8 -17.10 -11.01 -1.38
CA GLU A 8 -16.54 -11.24 -2.71
C GLU A 8 -16.61 -9.99 -3.61
N GLU A 9 -17.70 -9.23 -3.59
CA GLU A 9 -17.82 -7.95 -4.33
C GLU A 9 -16.79 -6.91 -3.85
N ILE A 10 -16.56 -6.82 -2.53
CA ILE A 10 -15.50 -5.98 -1.95
C ILE A 10 -14.12 -6.54 -2.31
N ARG A 11 -13.94 -7.86 -2.36
CA ARG A 11 -12.68 -8.48 -2.80
C ARG A 11 -12.42 -8.25 -4.28
N GLU A 12 -13.44 -8.26 -5.14
CA GLU A 12 -13.34 -8.04 -6.58
C GLU A 12 -13.00 -6.58 -6.90
N TYR A 13 -13.51 -5.63 -6.11
CA TYR A 13 -13.07 -4.23 -6.17
C TYR A 13 -11.61 -4.03 -5.67
N VAL A 14 -11.14 -4.96 -4.83
CA VAL A 14 -9.82 -4.90 -4.18
C VAL A 14 -8.76 -5.74 -4.91
N THR A 15 -9.09 -6.75 -5.71
CA THR A 15 -8.16 -7.57 -6.51
C THR A 15 -7.59 -6.77 -7.68
N GLU A 16 -6.39 -6.16 -7.56
CA GLU A 16 -5.05 -6.75 -7.77
C GLU A 16 -4.61 -6.75 -9.26
N GLU A 17 -4.60 -5.56 -9.88
CA GLU A 17 -3.61 -5.27 -10.91
C GLU A 17 -2.23 -5.18 -10.21
N PRO A 18 -1.19 -5.90 -10.64
CA PRO A 18 0.13 -5.78 -10.01
C PRO A 18 0.68 -4.37 -10.21
N TYR A 19 0.64 -3.54 -9.16
CA TYR A 19 1.10 -2.16 -9.23
C TYR A 19 2.62 -2.11 -9.28
N THR A 20 3.14 -1.67 -10.42
CA THR A 20 4.57 -1.39 -10.58
C THR A 20 4.88 0.00 -10.01
N GLN A 21 6.00 0.17 -9.29
CA GLN A 21 6.51 1.47 -8.81
C GLN A 21 6.46 2.58 -9.88
N ARG A 22 6.60 2.20 -11.16
CA ARG A 22 6.46 3.08 -12.33
C ARG A 22 5.11 3.81 -12.38
N ARG A 23 3.98 3.16 -12.07
CA ARG A 23 2.65 3.80 -12.12
C ARG A 23 2.52 4.92 -11.10
N ILE A 24 3.03 4.71 -9.88
CA ILE A 24 3.07 5.74 -8.83
C ILE A 24 3.94 6.91 -9.28
N PHE A 25 5.12 6.62 -9.85
CA PHE A 25 5.99 7.65 -10.40
C PHE A 25 5.31 8.47 -11.49
N TYR A 26 4.63 7.83 -12.44
CA TYR A 26 3.87 8.52 -13.49
C TYR A 26 2.74 9.38 -12.91
N SER A 27 1.95 8.86 -11.96
CA SER A 27 0.88 9.66 -11.35
C SER A 27 1.43 10.87 -10.58
N VAL A 28 2.56 10.74 -9.90
CA VAL A 28 3.23 11.86 -9.22
C VAL A 28 3.73 12.88 -10.24
N ALA A 29 4.35 12.42 -11.33
CA ALA A 29 4.81 13.31 -12.40
C ALA A 29 3.64 14.09 -13.03
N VAL A 30 2.49 13.45 -13.27
CA VAL A 30 1.30 14.14 -13.78
C VAL A 30 0.78 15.17 -12.78
N ILE A 31 0.73 14.86 -11.48
CA ILE A 31 0.34 15.84 -10.44
C ILE A 31 1.26 17.06 -10.46
N VAL A 32 2.57 16.83 -10.54
CA VAL A 32 3.55 17.92 -10.66
C VAL A 32 3.30 18.77 -11.90
N ILE A 33 3.04 18.13 -13.05
CA ILE A 33 2.69 18.83 -14.30
C ILE A 33 1.40 19.64 -14.15
N LEU A 34 0.38 19.10 -13.47
CA LEU A 34 -0.86 19.83 -13.21
C LEU A 34 -0.65 21.03 -12.28
N LEU A 35 0.22 20.93 -11.28
CA LEU A 35 0.53 22.05 -10.40
C LEU A 35 1.24 23.19 -11.15
N PHE A 36 2.34 22.87 -11.84
CA PHE A 36 3.11 23.89 -12.57
C PHE A 36 2.37 24.39 -13.82
N GLY A 37 1.74 23.50 -14.57
CA GLY A 37 0.92 23.85 -15.74
C GLY A 37 -0.29 24.70 -15.35
N GLY A 38 -0.99 24.32 -14.28
CA GLY A 38 -2.07 25.13 -13.70
C GLY A 38 -1.58 26.51 -13.30
N ALA A 39 -0.46 26.59 -12.56
CA ALA A 39 0.14 27.87 -12.16
C ALA A 39 0.48 28.77 -13.36
N VAL A 40 1.04 28.23 -14.45
CA VAL A 40 1.32 28.99 -15.68
C VAL A 40 0.04 29.54 -16.30
N VAL A 41 -1.03 28.74 -16.36
CA VAL A 41 -2.32 29.17 -16.93
C VAL A 41 -2.97 30.25 -16.06
N PHE A 42 -3.04 30.04 -14.75
CA PHE A 42 -3.60 31.03 -13.82
C PHE A 42 -2.82 32.34 -13.82
N HIS A 43 -1.49 32.28 -13.82
CA HIS A 43 -0.63 33.46 -13.96
C HIS A 43 -0.93 34.23 -15.27
N SER A 44 -1.10 33.49 -16.37
CA SER A 44 -1.33 34.08 -17.69
C SER A 44 -2.70 34.76 -17.81
N LEU A 45 -3.74 34.12 -17.26
CA LEU A 45 -5.13 34.57 -17.38
C LEU A 45 -5.52 35.63 -16.34
N GLU A 46 -5.09 35.47 -15.08
CA GLU A 46 -5.49 36.37 -13.97
C GLU A 46 -4.41 37.40 -13.61
N LYS A 47 -3.21 37.31 -14.21
CA LYS A 47 -2.06 38.19 -13.92
C LYS A 47 -1.64 38.20 -12.44
N TRP A 48 -1.98 37.16 -11.68
CA TRP A 48 -1.50 36.95 -10.31
C TRP A 48 0.01 36.74 -10.28
N THR A 49 0.64 36.88 -9.11
CA THR A 49 2.06 36.51 -9.00
C THR A 49 2.25 35.01 -9.24
N TRP A 50 3.47 34.58 -9.59
CA TRP A 50 3.79 33.16 -9.73
C TRP A 50 3.49 32.36 -8.46
N ILE A 51 3.74 32.97 -7.30
CA ILE A 51 3.52 32.36 -5.99
C ILE A 51 2.02 32.18 -5.75
N ASP A 52 1.21 33.23 -5.96
CA ASP A 52 -0.24 33.18 -5.79
C ASP A 52 -0.88 32.17 -6.75
N SER A 53 -0.38 32.09 -7.98
CA SER A 53 -0.86 31.16 -9.00
C SER A 53 -0.57 29.70 -8.63
N PHE A 54 0.64 29.43 -8.13
CA PHE A 54 1.04 28.10 -7.67
C PHE A 54 0.30 27.71 -6.38
N TYR A 55 0.12 28.66 -5.47
CA TYR A 55 -0.67 28.50 -4.26
C TYR A 55 -2.12 28.14 -4.60
N PHE A 56 -2.76 28.92 -5.47
CA PHE A 56 -4.13 28.67 -5.91
C PHE A 56 -4.28 27.31 -6.59
N ALA A 57 -3.36 26.95 -7.50
CA ALA A 57 -3.34 25.63 -8.12
C ALA A 57 -3.24 24.50 -7.09
N THR A 58 -2.34 24.66 -6.11
CA THR A 58 -2.12 23.67 -5.04
C THR A 58 -3.36 23.51 -4.16
N VAL A 59 -3.87 24.61 -3.59
CA VAL A 59 -5.03 24.61 -2.67
C VAL A 59 -6.30 24.10 -3.36
N SER A 60 -6.45 24.38 -4.66
CA SER A 60 -7.55 23.86 -5.47
C SER A 60 -7.39 22.35 -5.72
N LEU A 61 -6.21 21.90 -6.13
CA LEU A 61 -5.94 20.48 -6.45
C LEU A 61 -5.97 19.58 -5.21
N THR A 62 -5.54 20.08 -4.06
CA THR A 62 -5.62 19.38 -2.77
C THR A 62 -7.01 19.47 -2.13
N THR A 63 -7.98 20.09 -2.81
CA THR A 63 -9.36 20.30 -2.34
C THR A 63 -9.45 21.02 -0.99
N VAL A 64 -8.43 21.81 -0.63
CA VAL A 64 -8.43 22.62 0.59
C VAL A 64 -9.33 23.84 0.39
N GLY A 65 -9.19 24.52 -0.75
CA GLY A 65 -10.13 25.54 -1.22
C GLY A 65 -10.40 26.69 -0.24
N TYR A 66 -9.36 27.37 0.26
CA TYR A 66 -9.53 28.47 1.22
C TYR A 66 -10.42 29.62 0.73
N GLY A 67 -10.48 29.86 -0.58
CA GLY A 67 -11.34 30.87 -1.19
C GLY A 67 -10.88 32.31 -0.98
N ASP A 68 -9.64 32.50 -0.53
CA ASP A 68 -8.94 33.77 -0.37
C ASP A 68 -8.53 34.39 -1.71
N ILE A 69 -8.13 33.55 -2.66
CA ILE A 69 -7.86 33.92 -4.05
C ILE A 69 -8.87 33.19 -4.92
N VAL A 70 -9.60 33.94 -5.76
CA VAL A 70 -10.62 33.39 -6.66
C VAL A 70 -10.54 34.02 -8.05
N PRO A 71 -10.72 33.23 -9.12
CA PRO A 71 -10.63 33.72 -10.50
C PRO A 71 -11.73 34.74 -10.80
N GLN A 72 -11.33 35.88 -11.36
CA GLN A 72 -12.24 36.96 -11.73
C GLN A 72 -12.75 36.78 -13.16
N HIS A 73 -11.95 36.18 -14.05
CA HIS A 73 -12.35 35.99 -15.45
C HIS A 73 -13.15 34.70 -15.66
N GLU A 74 -14.20 34.79 -16.48
CA GLU A 74 -15.07 33.66 -16.82
C GLU A 74 -14.29 32.51 -17.49
N ILE A 75 -13.32 32.84 -18.33
CA ILE A 75 -12.47 31.84 -19.01
C ILE A 75 -11.61 31.06 -18.02
N THR A 76 -11.09 31.72 -16.98
CA THR A 76 -10.32 31.07 -15.92
C THR A 76 -11.20 30.15 -15.10
N ARG A 77 -12.45 30.54 -14.82
CA ARG A 77 -13.43 29.69 -14.12
C ARG A 77 -13.77 28.45 -14.93
N LEU A 78 -13.97 28.59 -16.24
CA LEU A 78 -14.22 27.45 -17.12
C LEU A 78 -13.03 26.49 -17.14
N PHE A 79 -11.81 27.02 -17.28
CA PHE A 79 -10.59 26.22 -17.17
C PHE A 79 -10.48 25.50 -15.81
N LEU A 80 -10.77 26.20 -14.71
CA LEU A 80 -10.72 25.64 -13.35
C LEU A 80 -11.64 24.42 -13.19
N ILE A 81 -12.83 24.44 -13.80
CA ILE A 81 -13.76 23.29 -13.76
C ILE A 81 -13.11 22.05 -14.38
N PHE A 82 -12.57 22.17 -15.60
CA PHE A 82 -11.89 21.05 -16.26
C PHE A 82 -10.63 20.64 -15.50
N TYR A 83 -9.84 21.62 -15.05
CA TYR A 83 -8.63 21.41 -14.26
C TYR A 83 -8.92 20.55 -13.02
N LEU A 84 -9.98 20.87 -12.27
CA LEU A 84 -10.37 20.13 -11.07
C LEU A 84 -10.90 18.73 -11.40
N LEU A 85 -11.69 18.57 -12.46
CA LEU A 85 -12.18 17.25 -12.89
C LEU A 85 -11.03 16.28 -13.16
N PHE A 86 -10.03 16.69 -13.95
CA PHE A 86 -8.86 15.86 -14.22
C PHE A 86 -7.93 15.75 -13.02
N GLY A 87 -7.77 16.84 -12.27
CA GLY A 87 -6.89 16.93 -11.12
C GLY A 87 -7.30 16.00 -9.99
N VAL A 88 -8.54 16.09 -9.54
CA VAL A 88 -9.08 15.26 -8.45
C VAL A 88 -9.05 13.79 -8.84
N ALA A 89 -9.44 13.43 -10.07
CA ALA A 89 -9.35 12.05 -10.55
C ALA A 89 -7.91 11.51 -10.49
N THR A 90 -6.93 12.32 -10.88
CA THR A 90 -5.51 11.94 -10.84
C THR A 90 -5.01 11.76 -9.40
N VAL A 91 -5.37 12.67 -8.49
CA VAL A 91 -4.99 12.58 -7.08
C VAL A 91 -5.59 11.32 -6.43
N LEU A 92 -6.87 11.04 -6.67
CA LEU A 92 -7.52 9.82 -6.17
C LEU A 92 -6.88 8.55 -6.72
N TYR A 93 -6.55 8.54 -8.01
CA TYR A 93 -5.83 7.43 -8.64
C TYR A 93 -4.45 7.21 -8.00
N ALA A 94 -3.67 8.29 -7.81
CA ALA A 94 -2.38 8.22 -7.15
C ALA A 94 -2.49 7.68 -5.72
N LEU A 95 -3.45 8.20 -4.94
CA LEU A 95 -3.71 7.77 -3.57
C LEU A 95 -4.08 6.29 -3.50
N SER A 96 -4.93 5.83 -4.42
CA SER A 96 -5.33 4.43 -4.54
C SER A 96 -4.13 3.51 -4.80
N ASN A 97 -3.25 3.89 -5.73
CA ASN A 97 -2.04 3.13 -6.04
C ASN A 97 -1.07 3.08 -4.85
N VAL A 98 -0.91 4.20 -4.13
CA VAL A 98 -0.05 4.26 -2.94
C VAL A 98 -0.62 3.39 -1.83
N ALA A 99 -1.93 3.46 -1.56
CA ALA A 99 -2.60 2.64 -0.55
C ALA A 99 -2.41 1.14 -0.85
N ARG A 100 -2.65 0.71 -2.09
CA ARG A 100 -2.47 -0.67 -2.53
C ARG A 100 -1.02 -1.12 -2.41
N TYR A 101 -0.05 -0.30 -2.81
CA TYR A 101 1.38 -0.59 -2.62
C TYR A 101 1.74 -0.86 -1.16
N TYR A 102 1.20 -0.09 -0.21
CA TYR A 102 1.43 -0.32 1.22
C TYR A 102 0.75 -1.60 1.73
N LEU A 103 -0.46 -1.90 1.26
CA LEU A 103 -1.19 -3.12 1.63
C LEU A 103 -0.46 -4.38 1.12
N GLU A 104 -0.10 -4.42 -0.16
CA GLU A 104 0.66 -5.54 -0.74
C GLU A 104 2.02 -5.72 -0.04
N LYS A 105 2.70 -4.62 0.30
CA LYS A 105 3.99 -4.69 1.01
C LYS A 105 3.82 -5.29 2.41
N ARG A 106 2.72 -4.97 3.10
CA ARG A 106 2.38 -5.56 4.40
C ARG A 106 2.04 -7.04 4.27
N GLU A 107 1.24 -7.44 3.28
CA GLU A 107 0.90 -8.84 3.04
C GLU A 107 2.13 -9.67 2.71
N ARG A 108 3.00 -9.21 1.81
CA ARG A 108 4.26 -9.91 1.48
C ARG A 108 5.22 -9.99 2.68
N GLN A 109 5.21 -9.03 3.60
CA GLN A 109 5.99 -9.11 4.84
C GLN A 109 5.38 -10.18 5.78
N PHE A 110 4.05 -10.18 5.90
CA PHE A 110 3.33 -11.14 6.72
C PHE A 110 3.52 -12.58 6.23
N GLU A 111 3.34 -12.84 4.94
CA GLU A 111 3.56 -14.16 4.36
C GLU A 111 5.01 -14.64 4.56
N ARG A 112 6.00 -13.76 4.42
CA ARG A 112 7.41 -14.10 4.68
C ARG A 112 7.63 -14.48 6.15
N ASN A 113 7.00 -13.78 7.08
CA ASN A 113 7.10 -14.08 8.50
C ASN A 113 6.45 -15.43 8.83
N ILE A 114 5.25 -15.70 8.30
CA ILE A 114 4.56 -16.99 8.48
C ILE A 114 5.37 -18.14 7.86
N ARG A 115 5.86 -17.99 6.62
CA ARG A 115 6.69 -19.02 5.97
C ARG A 115 7.94 -19.35 6.79
N ARG A 116 8.59 -18.35 7.41
CA ARG A 116 9.75 -18.60 8.29
C ARG A 116 9.36 -19.43 9.51
N VAL A 117 8.26 -19.09 10.17
CA VAL A 117 7.77 -19.82 11.35
C VAL A 117 7.42 -21.26 11.00
N VAL A 118 6.66 -21.48 9.92
CA VAL A 118 6.30 -22.83 9.44
C VAL A 118 7.55 -23.64 9.07
N THR A 119 8.50 -23.03 8.36
CA THR A 119 9.76 -23.70 7.97
C THR A 119 10.61 -24.07 9.19
N LEU A 120 10.67 -23.21 10.20
CA LEU A 120 11.36 -23.49 11.46
C LEU A 120 10.69 -24.66 12.20
N GLY A 121 9.35 -24.67 12.27
CA GLY A 121 8.59 -25.79 12.83
C GLY A 121 8.92 -27.12 12.16
N ASN A 122 8.93 -27.15 10.81
CA ASN A 122 9.30 -28.33 10.04
C ASN A 122 10.76 -28.76 10.27
N LYS A 123 11.69 -27.83 10.46
CA LYS A 123 13.08 -28.18 10.82
C LYS A 123 13.16 -28.78 12.23
N MET A 124 12.43 -28.24 13.21
CA MET A 124 12.45 -28.74 14.58
C MET A 124 11.84 -30.13 14.73
N SER A 125 10.76 -30.45 14.01
CA SER A 125 10.16 -31.79 14.04
C SER A 125 11.14 -32.86 13.54
N THR A 126 11.85 -32.58 12.44
CA THR A 126 12.87 -33.50 11.92
C THR A 126 14.08 -33.65 12.85
N LEU A 127 14.46 -32.58 13.57
CA LEU A 127 15.49 -32.63 14.60
C LEU A 127 15.06 -33.50 15.79
N GLY A 128 13.82 -33.33 16.27
CA GLY A 128 13.26 -34.18 17.33
C GLY A 128 13.26 -35.67 16.96
N GLU A 129 12.94 -35.99 15.71
CA GLU A 129 12.97 -37.36 15.18
C GLU A 129 14.41 -37.92 15.08
N LYS A 130 15.39 -37.09 14.68
CA LYS A 130 16.80 -37.50 14.66
C LYS A 130 17.34 -37.71 16.07
N VAL A 131 16.97 -36.85 17.02
CA VAL A 131 17.39 -36.94 18.42
C VAL A 131 16.74 -38.14 19.13
N SER A 132 15.47 -38.44 18.85
CA SER A 132 14.80 -39.62 19.43
C SER A 132 15.40 -40.95 18.97
N ARG A 133 15.98 -40.98 17.75
CA ARG A 133 16.76 -42.11 17.26
C ARG A 133 18.12 -42.25 17.93
N ILE A 134 18.67 -41.19 18.53
CA ILE A 134 19.81 -41.27 19.45
C ILE A 134 19.27 -41.73 20.82
N ARG A 135 18.65 -42.90 20.84
CA ARG A 135 18.24 -43.57 22.08
C ARG A 135 19.51 -44.15 22.69
N ILE A 136 19.92 -43.60 23.82
CA ILE A 136 21.03 -44.12 24.62
C ILE A 136 20.69 -45.58 24.98
N PRO A 137 21.54 -46.58 24.69
CA PRO A 137 21.28 -47.97 25.04
C PRO A 137 21.01 -48.04 26.55
N HIS A 138 19.85 -48.57 26.92
CA HIS A 138 19.54 -48.82 28.33
C HIS A 138 20.57 -49.83 28.86
N PRO A 139 21.24 -49.54 30.00
CA PRO A 139 22.12 -50.51 30.61
C PRO A 139 21.31 -51.78 30.90
N PRO A 140 21.88 -52.98 30.63
CA PRO A 140 21.17 -54.22 30.83
C PRO A 140 20.71 -54.29 32.29
N THR A 141 19.40 -54.48 32.47
CA THR A 141 18.84 -54.77 33.79
C THR A 141 19.49 -56.07 34.27
N MET A 142 20.39 -55.93 35.25
CA MET A 142 21.00 -57.05 35.96
C MET A 142 19.86 -57.83 36.63
N ARG A 143 19.40 -58.89 35.96
CA ARG A 143 18.46 -59.87 36.50
C ARG A 143 19.17 -60.51 37.69
N GLY A 144 18.77 -60.11 38.90
CA GLY A 144 19.28 -60.64 40.16
C GLY A 144 19.25 -62.16 40.12
N HIS A 145 20.44 -62.74 40.03
CA HIS A 145 20.65 -64.17 40.18
C HIS A 145 20.99 -64.42 41.65
N GLY A 146 20.24 -65.31 42.28
CA GLY A 146 20.75 -66.08 43.41
C GLY A 146 20.53 -65.46 44.79
N GLY A 147 19.55 -66.03 45.49
CA GLY A 147 19.41 -65.93 46.94
C GLY A 147 18.58 -67.10 47.48
N LYS A 148 18.95 -68.34 47.11
CA LYS A 148 18.58 -69.52 47.91
C LYS A 148 19.40 -69.47 49.20
N LYS A 149 18.77 -69.23 50.33
CA LYS A 149 18.94 -69.95 51.61
C LYS A 149 17.71 -69.72 52.46
#